data_AF-A0A7K3Y5B5-F1
#
_entry.id   AF-A0A7K3Y5B5-F1
#
_cell.length_a   1.000
_cell.length_b   1.000
_cell.length_c   1.000
_cell.angle_alpha   90.00
_cell.angle_beta   90.00
_cell.angle_gamma   90.00
#
_symmetry.space_group_name_H-M   'P 1'
#
loop_
_entity.id
_entity.type
_entity.pdbx_description
1 polymer ?
#
loop_
_entity_poly.entity_id
_entity_poly.type
_entity_poly.pdbx_seq_one_letter_code
_entity_poly.pdbx_strand_id
1 'polypeptide(L)' 'MKTTNRWLVSLTFRVTVSGIQSKDDSVTAGLEQLRQNLNRGEDIPMEASVRRITNPVENEPIFGIKW' A
#
# COMPACT_ATOMS: atom_id res chain seq x y z
N MET A 1 22.16 24.59 -6.17
CA MET A 1 20.86 23.89 -6.24
C MET A 1 20.74 23.00 -5.01
N LYS A 2 19.67 23.12 -4.21
CA LYS A 2 19.40 22.15 -3.13
C LYS A 2 19.05 20.82 -3.79
N THR A 3 19.89 19.81 -3.59
CA THR A 3 19.59 18.43 -4.00
C THR A 3 18.47 17.92 -3.11
N THR A 4 17.23 18.00 -3.59
CA THR A 4 16.09 17.46 -2.85
C THR A 4 16.24 15.94 -2.84
N ASN A 5 16.64 15.38 -1.70
CA ASN A 5 16.68 13.94 -1.51
C ASN A 5 15.23 13.43 -1.56
N ARG A 6 14.89 12.70 -2.63
CA ARG A 6 13.58 12.05 -2.78
C ARG A 6 13.73 10.57 -2.51
N TRP A 7 12.78 10.03 -1.76
CA TRP A 7 12.72 8.63 -1.37
C TRP A 7 11.37 8.07 -1.83
N LEU A 8 11.40 6.89 -2.44
CA LEU A 8 10.20 6.10 -2.68
C LEU A 8 10.01 5.20 -1.47
N VAL A 9 8.83 5.29 -0.87
CA VAL A 9 8.42 4.44 0.26
C VAL A 9 7.26 3.59 -0.23
N SER A 10 7.44 2.28 -0.21
CA SER A 10 6.39 1.31 -0.52
C SER A 10 5.97 0.61 0.76
N LEU A 11 4.67 0.61 1.03
CA LEU A 11 4.06 -0.07 2.16
C LEU A 11 3.16 -1.18 1.61
N THR A 12 3.39 -2.40 2.06
CA THR A 12 2.58 -3.58 1.70
C THR A 12 1.86 -4.06 2.94
N PHE A 13 0.54 -3.94 2.94
CA PHE A 13 -0.31 -4.38 4.05
C PHE A 13 -0.86 -5.77 3.76
N ARG A 14 -0.97 -6.61 4.79
CA ARG A 14 -1.67 -7.90 4.70
C ARG A 14 -2.94 -7.82 5.55
N VAL A 15 -4.06 -8.07 4.91
CA VAL A 15 -5.39 -8.13 5.55
C VAL A 15 -6.03 -9.47 5.25
N THR A 16 -6.71 -10.03 6.23
CA THR A 16 -7.47 -11.27 6.09
C THR A 16 -8.95 -10.94 6.20
N VAL A 17 -9.70 -11.28 5.17
CA VAL A 17 -11.16 -11.11 5.10
C VAL A 17 -11.84 -12.48 5.11
N SER A 18 -13.01 -12.56 5.72
CA SER A 18 -13.79 -13.79 5.87
C SER A 18 -15.26 -13.57 5.51
N GLY A 19 -15.97 -14.63 5.12
CA GLY A 19 -17.42 -14.56 4.84
C GLY A 19 -17.79 -13.92 3.50
N ILE A 20 -16.84 -13.84 2.56
CA ILE A 20 -17.02 -13.19 1.26
C ILE A 20 -17.39 -14.23 0.18
N GLN A 21 -18.32 -13.88 -0.71
CA GLN A 21 -18.87 -14.79 -1.73
C GLN A 21 -18.07 -14.83 -3.04
N SER A 22 -17.25 -13.81 -3.33
CA SER A 22 -16.43 -13.75 -4.54
C SER A 22 -15.03 -13.16 -4.30
N LYS A 23 -14.11 -13.40 -5.25
CA LYS A 23 -12.75 -12.84 -5.21
C LYS A 23 -12.78 -11.31 -5.28
N ASP A 24 -13.62 -10.72 -6.12
CA ASP A 24 -13.66 -9.27 -6.30
C ASP A 24 -14.25 -8.56 -5.06
N ASP A 25 -15.26 -9.16 -4.44
CA ASP A 25 -15.80 -8.67 -3.17
C ASP A 25 -14.74 -8.72 -2.05
N SER A 26 -13.81 -9.69 -2.12
CA SER A 26 -12.76 -9.84 -1.10
C SER A 26 -11.73 -8.73 -1.16
N VAL A 27 -11.46 -8.20 -2.36
CA VAL A 27 -10.59 -7.03 -2.55
C VAL A 27 -11.25 -5.79 -1.95
N THR A 28 -12.53 -5.57 -2.25
CA THR A 28 -13.29 -4.43 -1.72
C THR A 28 -13.37 -4.47 -0.20
N ALA A 29 -13.73 -5.62 0.38
CA ALA A 29 -13.78 -5.82 1.82
C ALA A 29 -12.40 -5.60 2.48
N GLY A 30 -11.33 -6.06 1.83
CA GLY A 30 -9.95 -5.88 2.32
C GLY A 30 -9.53 -4.41 2.36
N LEU A 31 -9.88 -3.64 1.34
CA LEU A 31 -9.61 -2.20 1.28
C LEU A 31 -10.41 -1.43 2.33
N GLU A 32 -11.69 -1.77 2.53
CA GLU A 32 -12.52 -1.15 3.56
C GLU A 32 -11.98 -1.45 4.97
N GLN A 33 -11.62 -2.70 5.25
CA GLN A 33 -11.03 -3.10 6.52
C GLN A 33 -9.70 -2.39 6.77
N LEU A 34 -8.81 -2.35 5.76
CA LEU A 34 -7.54 -1.62 5.84
C LEU A 34 -7.77 -0.13 6.18
N ARG A 35 -8.72 0.51 5.49
CA ARG A 35 -9.07 1.92 5.74
C ARG A 35 -9.59 2.14 7.16
N GLN A 36 -10.45 1.25 7.66
CA GLN A 36 -10.96 1.34 9.04
C GLN A 36 -9.85 1.19 10.07
N ASN A 37 -8.99 0.19 9.90
CA ASN A 37 -7.88 -0.06 10.83
C ASN A 37 -6.90 1.12 10.87
N LEU A 38 -6.56 1.69 9.70
CA LEU A 38 -5.71 2.90 9.62
C LEU A 38 -6.36 4.10 10.32
N ASN A 39 -7.66 4.33 10.15
CA ASN A 39 -8.37 5.41 10.81
C ASN A 39 -8.47 5.25 12.34
N ARG A 40 -8.46 4.01 12.83
CA ARG A 40 -8.45 3.69 14.26
C ARG A 40 -7.05 3.73 14.87
N GLY A 41 -6.01 3.82 14.04
CA GLY A 41 -4.61 3.70 14.49
C GLY A 41 -4.27 2.30 15.00
N GLU A 42 -4.96 1.28 14.51
CA GLU A 42 -4.64 -0.11 14.84
C GLU A 42 -3.30 -0.51 14.20
N ASP A 43 -2.57 -1.40 14.87
CA ASP A 43 -1.34 -1.98 14.31
C ASP A 43 -1.72 -3.02 13.25
N ILE A 44 -1.25 -2.82 12.02
CA ILE A 44 -1.57 -3.67 10.86
C ILE A 44 -0.28 -4.31 10.38
N PRO A 45 -0.25 -5.64 10.16
CA PRO A 45 0.90 -6.29 9.55
C PRO A 45 1.29 -5.61 8.24
N MET A 46 2.46 -4.97 8.24
CA MET A 46 2.98 -4.26 7.08
C MET A 46 4.44 -4.59 6.83
N GLU A 47 4.80 -4.69 5.56
CA GLU A 47 6.18 -4.70 5.08
C GLU A 47 6.47 -3.33 4.46
N ALA A 48 7.57 -2.69 4.88
CA ALA A 48 8.00 -1.40 4.36
C ALA A 48 9.31 -1.57 3.60
N SER A 49 9.37 -1.04 2.38
CA SER A 49 10.61 -0.93 1.61
C SER A 49 10.85 0.51 1.22
N VAL A 50 12.10 0.97 1.37
CA VAL A 50 12.50 2.35 1.07
C VAL A 50 13.66 2.32 0.08
N ARG A 51 13.54 3.09 -1.01
CA ARG A 51 14.64 3.28 -1.97
C ARG A 51 14.82 4.74 -2.34
N ARG A 52 16.06 5.14 -2.63
CA ARG A 52 16.37 6.51 -3.06
C ARG A 52 15.97 6.67 -4.52
N ILE A 53 15.23 7.74 -4.83
CA ILE A 53 14.89 8.07 -6.22
C ILE A 53 16.11 8.77 -6.83
N THR A 54 16.86 8.01 -7.63
CA THR A 54 18.05 8.49 -8.33
C THR A 54 17.72 9.07 -9.70
N ASN A 55 16.54 8.77 -10.25
CA ASN A 55 16.06 9.30 -11.52
C ASN A 55 14.58 9.74 -11.42
N PRO A 56 14.23 10.99 -11.76
CA PRO A 56 12.85 11.50 -11.65
C PRO A 56 11.86 10.92 -12.69
N VAL A 57 12.32 10.05 -13.59
CA VAL A 57 11.52 9.50 -14.72
C VAL A 57 10.90 8.13 -14.38
N GLU A 58 11.13 7.57 -13.19
CA GLU A 58 10.42 6.37 -12.75
C GLU A 58 8.95 6.71 -12.45
N ASN A 59 8.13 6.76 -13.50
CA ASN A 59 6.68 6.57 -13.44
C ASN A 59 6.36 5.11 -13.06
N GLU A 60 6.93 4.63 -11.96
CA GLU A 60 6.47 3.38 -11.37
C GLU A 60 5.07 3.62 -10.79
N PRO A 61 4.07 2.78 -11.12
CA PRO A 61 2.71 2.98 -10.66
C PRO A 61 2.69 3.02 -9.12
N ILE A 62 2.37 4.20 -8.60
CA ILE A 62 2.07 4.44 -7.19
C ILE A 62 0.76 3.67 -6.93
N PHE A 63 0.86 2.54 -6.21
CA PHE A 63 -0.25 1.62 -5.95
C PHE A 63 -0.82 0.92 -7.20
N GLY A 64 -0.08 -0.03 -7.75
CA GLY A 64 -0.66 -1.07 -8.60
C GLY A 64 -1.17 -2.22 -7.75
N ILE A 65 -2.49 -2.37 -7.60
CA ILE A 65 -3.08 -3.69 -7.37
C ILE A 65 -2.63 -4.52 -8.58
N LYS A 66 -1.66 -5.42 -8.39
CA LYS A 66 -1.24 -6.37 -9.42
C LYS A 66 -2.22 -7.53 -9.40
N TRP A 67 -2.96 -7.67 -10.50
CA TRP A 67 -3.81 -8.82 -10.80
C TRP A 67 -2.96 -10.02 -11.22
#